data_AF-A0A935AG45-F1
#
_entry.id   AF-A0A935AG45-F1
#
_cell.length_a   1.000
_cell.length_b   1.000
_cell.length_c   1.000
_cell.angle_alpha   90.00
_cell.angle_beta   90.00
_cell.angle_gamma   90.00
#
_symmetry.space_group_name_H-M   'P 1'
#
loop_
_entity.id
_entity.type
_entity.pdbx_description
1 polymer ?
#
loop_
_entity_poly.entity_id
_entity_poly.type
_entity_poly.pdbx_seq_one_letter_code
_entity_poly.pdbx_strand_id
1 'polypeptide(L)'
;MSERKPLYQSPGQPGRRGFEDLECYKLSLYIVIGIRDMIKLLPPEEKYDLAVQVRRSSKSVSANIAEGYGRYHYLDSLYKYSIARGELNETLSHLIHAKILGYVDQAMFERLYNLIRETEQTLNGYMTYVKRQRTGAQEYGDKAVREDSVEYLASDEDEKPEPGNESQ
;
A
#
# COMPACT_ATOMS: atom_id res chain seq x y z
N MET A 1 17.74 -10.30 -18.34
CA MET A 1 16.31 -9.99 -18.39
C MET A 1 16.02 -9.46 -19.79
N SER A 2 15.06 -10.03 -20.51
CA SER A 2 14.65 -9.49 -21.82
C SER A 2 13.99 -8.13 -21.60
N GLU A 3 14.47 -7.07 -22.24
CA GLU A 3 13.88 -5.73 -22.12
C GLU A 3 12.42 -5.76 -22.59
N ARG A 4 11.48 -5.46 -21.67
CA ARG A 4 10.07 -5.33 -22.03
C ARG A 4 9.88 -4.00 -22.78
N LYS A 5 9.29 -4.05 -23.98
CA LYS A 5 8.99 -2.85 -24.77
C LYS A 5 8.02 -1.94 -23.99
N PRO A 6 8.39 -0.66 -23.72
CA PRO A 6 7.58 0.24 -22.90
C PRO A 6 6.15 0.38 -23.43
N LEU A 7 5.16 0.22 -22.53
CA LEU A 7 3.73 0.39 -22.84
C LEU A 7 3.33 1.85 -23.05
N TYR A 8 4.07 2.75 -22.40
CA TYR A 8 3.81 4.16 -22.36
C TYR A 8 5.14 4.89 -22.31
N GLN A 9 5.23 6.01 -23.02
CA GLN A 9 6.35 6.93 -22.94
C GLN A 9 5.82 8.23 -22.36
N SER A 10 6.40 8.66 -21.23
CA SER A 10 5.99 9.91 -20.61
C SER A 10 6.28 11.08 -21.57
N PRO A 11 5.31 11.98 -21.82
CA PRO A 11 5.57 13.25 -22.47
C PRO A 11 6.29 14.24 -21.53
N GLY A 12 6.74 13.79 -20.34
CA GLY A 12 7.24 14.59 -19.24
C GLY A 12 8.24 15.70 -19.60
N GLN A 13 8.39 16.66 -18.69
CA GLN A 13 9.31 17.78 -18.89
C GLN A 13 10.78 17.29 -18.84
N PRO A 14 11.63 17.70 -19.81
CA PRO A 14 13.05 17.38 -19.78
C PRO A 14 13.68 17.74 -18.42
N GLY A 15 14.35 16.78 -17.80
CA GLY A 15 15.04 16.98 -16.51
C GLY A 15 14.19 16.78 -15.25
N ARG A 16 12.89 16.47 -15.37
CA ARG A 16 12.05 16.09 -14.21
C ARG A 16 11.55 14.66 -14.38
N ARG A 17 11.82 13.81 -13.39
CA ARG A 17 11.25 12.46 -13.30
C ARG A 17 9.91 12.52 -12.59
N GLY A 18 8.92 11.81 -13.11
CA GLY A 18 7.59 11.66 -12.51
C GLY A 18 7.34 10.25 -11.96
N PHE A 19 6.13 9.99 -11.46
CA PHE A 19 5.75 8.65 -11.01
C PHE A 19 5.72 7.65 -12.17
N GLU A 20 5.43 8.14 -13.37
CA GLU A 20 5.36 7.36 -14.60
C GLU A 20 6.73 6.80 -15.03
N ASP A 21 7.83 7.33 -14.47
CA ASP A 21 9.17 6.82 -14.69
C ASP A 21 9.55 5.68 -13.74
N LEU A 22 8.80 5.49 -12.64
CA LEU A 22 9.09 4.44 -11.67
C LEU A 22 8.93 3.06 -12.31
N GLU A 23 9.91 2.18 -12.08
CA GLU A 23 9.87 0.84 -12.63
C GLU A 23 8.70 0.02 -12.07
N CYS A 24 8.40 0.13 -10.77
CA CYS A 24 7.24 -0.53 -10.17
C CYS A 24 5.92 -0.04 -10.78
N TYR A 25 5.81 1.23 -11.17
CA TYR A 25 4.65 1.76 -11.86
C TYR A 25 4.52 1.15 -13.26
N LYS A 26 5.61 1.16 -14.06
CA LYS A 26 5.62 0.58 -15.41
C LYS A 26 5.25 -0.90 -15.38
N LEU A 27 5.83 -1.67 -14.46
CA LEU A 27 5.51 -3.09 -14.26
C LEU A 27 4.02 -3.30 -13.90
N SER A 28 3.45 -2.45 -13.04
CA SER A 28 2.04 -2.52 -12.70
C SER A 28 1.09 -2.32 -13.90
N LEU A 29 1.50 -1.55 -14.92
CA LEU A 29 0.72 -1.41 -16.15
C LEU A 29 0.71 -2.69 -16.97
N TYR A 30 1.81 -3.44 -17.01
CA TYR A 30 1.82 -4.76 -17.65
C TYR A 30 0.90 -5.75 -16.91
N ILE A 31 0.76 -5.64 -15.58
CA ILE A 31 -0.22 -6.46 -14.83
C ILE A 31 -1.62 -6.15 -15.33
N VAL A 32 -2.00 -4.87 -15.47
CA VAL A 32 -3.32 -4.48 -15.97
C VAL A 32 -3.60 -5.08 -17.36
N ILE A 33 -2.61 -5.08 -18.25
CA ILE A 33 -2.73 -5.68 -19.58
C ILE A 33 -2.89 -7.19 -19.50
N GLY A 34 -2.06 -7.87 -18.72
CA GLY A 34 -2.12 -9.31 -18.56
C GLY A 34 -3.43 -9.77 -17.89
N ILE A 35 -3.93 -9.03 -16.90
CA ILE A 35 -5.22 -9.29 -16.26
C ILE A 35 -6.38 -9.05 -17.23
N ARG A 36 -6.33 -8.00 -18.05
CA ARG A 36 -7.31 -7.80 -19.13
C ARG A 36 -7.37 -9.00 -20.06
N ASP A 37 -6.22 -9.58 -20.40
CA ASP A 37 -6.17 -10.74 -21.29
C ASP A 37 -6.62 -12.04 -20.58
N MET A 38 -6.30 -12.20 -19.30
CA MET A 38 -6.84 -13.27 -18.45
C MET A 38 -8.37 -13.24 -18.37
N ILE A 39 -8.95 -12.05 -18.19
CA ILE A 39 -10.41 -11.86 -18.07
C ILE A 39 -11.15 -12.36 -19.31
N LYS A 40 -10.54 -12.31 -20.51
CA LYS A 40 -11.16 -12.79 -21.75
C LYS A 40 -11.34 -14.32 -21.77
N LEU A 41 -10.64 -15.04 -20.91
CA LEU A 41 -10.73 -16.50 -20.79
C LEU A 41 -11.76 -16.94 -19.75
N LEU A 42 -12.26 -16.02 -18.93
CA LEU A 42 -13.23 -16.34 -17.89
C LEU A 42 -14.60 -16.66 -18.50
N PRO A 43 -15.35 -17.62 -17.92
CA PRO A 43 -16.68 -17.93 -18.40
C PRO A 43 -17.68 -16.81 -18.04
N PRO A 44 -18.84 -16.73 -18.72
CA PRO A 44 -19.78 -15.61 -18.57
C PRO A 44 -20.28 -15.38 -17.13
N GLU A 45 -20.40 -16.43 -16.32
CA GLU A 45 -20.80 -16.39 -14.92
C GLU A 45 -19.83 -15.57 -14.05
N GLU A 46 -18.55 -15.52 -14.41
CA GLU A 46 -17.51 -14.78 -13.67
C GLU A 46 -17.46 -13.29 -14.02
N LYS A 47 -18.29 -12.84 -14.97
CA LYS A 47 -18.27 -11.46 -15.51
C LYS A 47 -18.43 -10.41 -14.42
N TYR A 48 -19.29 -10.66 -13.43
CA TYR A 48 -19.59 -9.75 -12.32
C TYR A 48 -18.93 -10.16 -11.01
N ASP A 49 -18.19 -11.26 -11.00
CA ASP A 49 -17.48 -11.77 -9.83
C ASP A 49 -15.96 -11.62 -10.03
N LEU A 50 -15.23 -12.70 -10.33
CA LEU A 50 -13.77 -12.70 -10.43
C LEU A 50 -13.25 -11.64 -11.40
N ALA A 51 -13.92 -11.45 -12.54
CA ALA A 51 -13.51 -10.47 -13.54
C ALA A 51 -13.56 -9.02 -13.01
N VAL A 52 -14.52 -8.68 -12.15
CA VAL A 52 -14.63 -7.34 -11.55
C VAL A 52 -13.58 -7.17 -10.46
N GLN A 53 -13.44 -8.15 -9.58
CA GLN A 53 -12.52 -8.09 -8.44
C GLN A 53 -11.07 -7.96 -8.90
N VAL A 54 -10.61 -8.87 -9.78
CA VAL A 54 -9.22 -8.85 -10.29
C VAL A 54 -8.90 -7.61 -11.13
N ARG A 55 -9.89 -7.06 -11.85
CA ARG A 55 -9.73 -5.82 -12.61
C ARG A 55 -9.55 -4.61 -11.69
N ARG A 56 -10.28 -4.59 -10.57
CA ARG A 56 -10.19 -3.49 -9.60
C ARG A 56 -8.85 -3.54 -8.87
N SER A 57 -8.47 -4.68 -8.31
CA SER A 57 -7.22 -4.80 -7.56
C SER A 57 -5.99 -4.52 -8.43
N SER A 58 -5.92 -5.08 -9.65
CA SER A 58 -4.80 -4.82 -10.56
C SER A 58 -4.63 -3.34 -10.95
N LYS A 59 -5.74 -2.61 -11.18
CA LYS A 59 -5.68 -1.17 -11.46
C LYS A 59 -5.30 -0.35 -10.23
N SER A 60 -5.79 -0.77 -9.06
CA SER A 60 -5.54 -0.11 -7.77
C SER A 60 -4.05 -0.07 -7.43
N VAL A 61 -3.26 -1.09 -7.85
CA VAL A 61 -1.79 -1.08 -7.70
C VAL A 61 -1.18 0.18 -8.32
N SER A 62 -1.41 0.41 -9.62
CA SER A 62 -0.85 1.55 -10.34
C SER A 62 -1.34 2.90 -9.79
N ALA A 63 -2.62 2.96 -9.39
CA ALA A 63 -3.24 4.16 -8.83
C ALA A 63 -2.61 4.54 -7.47
N ASN A 64 -2.43 3.57 -6.57
CA ASN A 64 -1.81 3.81 -5.27
C ASN A 64 -0.31 4.14 -5.38
N ILE A 65 0.41 3.60 -6.37
CA ILE A 65 1.80 4.01 -6.64
C ILE A 65 1.86 5.49 -7.08
N ALA A 66 1.02 5.90 -8.03
CA ALA A 66 0.97 7.28 -8.49
C ALA A 66 0.55 8.23 -7.36
N GLU A 67 -0.48 7.86 -6.59
CA GLU A 67 -0.94 8.66 -5.46
C GLU A 67 0.14 8.80 -4.39
N GLY A 68 0.82 7.70 -4.03
CA GLY A 68 1.91 7.71 -3.06
C GLY A 68 3.07 8.62 -3.49
N TYR A 69 3.40 8.64 -4.79
CA TYR A 69 4.44 9.53 -5.31
C TYR A 69 4.10 11.01 -5.16
N GLY A 70 2.82 11.37 -5.28
CA GLY A 70 2.34 12.75 -5.14
C GLY A 70 2.21 13.24 -3.69
N ARG A 71 2.43 12.37 -2.68
CA ARG A 71 2.31 12.77 -1.27
C ARG A 71 3.54 13.58 -0.82
N TYR A 72 3.27 14.61 0.00
CA TYR A 72 4.32 15.44 0.57
C TYR A 72 5.11 14.72 1.66
N HIS A 73 4.42 14.13 2.63
CA HIS A 73 5.05 13.39 3.72
C HIS A 73 5.38 11.95 3.27
N TYR A 74 6.58 11.51 3.64
CA TYR A 74 7.09 10.20 3.24
C TYR A 74 6.31 9.05 3.89
N LEU A 75 5.78 9.24 5.10
CA LEU A 75 4.93 8.25 5.77
C LEU A 75 3.61 8.04 5.02
N ASP A 76 2.99 9.10 4.53
CA ASP A 76 1.78 9.01 3.68
C ASP A 76 2.08 8.30 2.35
N SER A 77 3.26 8.58 1.78
CA SER A 77 3.74 7.89 0.58
C SER A 77 3.87 6.39 0.84
N LEU A 78 4.55 6.01 1.93
CA LEU A 78 4.76 4.62 2.33
C LEU A 78 3.44 3.90 2.64
N TYR A 79 2.47 4.59 3.24
CA TYR A 79 1.13 4.05 3.47
C TYR A 79 0.47 3.68 2.14
N LYS A 80 0.51 4.56 1.14
CA LYS A 80 -0.03 4.30 -0.20
C LYS A 80 0.70 3.16 -0.91
N TYR A 81 2.02 3.08 -0.81
CA TYR A 81 2.78 1.96 -1.34
C TYR A 81 2.47 0.63 -0.63
N SER A 82 2.17 0.66 0.67
CA SER A 82 1.70 -0.51 1.40
C SER A 82 0.34 -1.00 0.91
N ILE A 83 -0.58 -0.09 0.58
CA ILE A 83 -1.86 -0.44 -0.07
C ILE A 83 -1.59 -1.07 -1.44
N ALA A 84 -0.75 -0.46 -2.28
CA ALA A 84 -0.39 -1.03 -3.59
C ALA A 84 0.18 -2.46 -3.48
N ARG A 85 0.96 -2.74 -2.43
CA ARG A 85 1.46 -4.10 -2.14
C ARG A 85 0.34 -5.06 -1.71
N GLY A 86 -0.63 -4.59 -0.92
CA GLY A 86 -1.84 -5.37 -0.60
C GLY A 86 -2.62 -5.75 -1.87
N GLU A 87 -2.81 -4.78 -2.77
CA GLU A 87 -3.52 -4.96 -4.04
C GLU A 87 -2.80 -5.93 -5.00
N LEU A 88 -1.45 -6.00 -4.96
CA LEU A 88 -0.68 -7.02 -5.67
C LEU A 88 -1.00 -8.43 -5.14
N ASN A 89 -1.09 -8.60 -3.82
CA ASN A 89 -1.43 -9.88 -3.22
C ASN A 89 -2.89 -10.28 -3.50
N GLU A 90 -3.81 -9.32 -3.49
CA GLU A 90 -5.21 -9.56 -3.87
C GLU A 90 -5.32 -9.96 -5.35
N THR A 91 -4.63 -9.24 -6.24
CA THR A 91 -4.53 -9.60 -7.67
C THR A 91 -3.99 -11.02 -7.85
N LEU A 92 -2.94 -11.39 -7.11
CA LEU A 92 -2.35 -12.72 -7.14
C LEU A 92 -3.33 -13.79 -6.62
N SER A 93 -4.06 -13.50 -5.55
CA SER A 93 -5.08 -14.39 -5.00
C SER A 93 -6.15 -14.73 -6.06
N HIS A 94 -6.67 -13.72 -6.75
CA HIS A 94 -7.62 -13.93 -7.85
C HIS A 94 -7.03 -14.71 -9.04
N LEU A 95 -5.76 -14.47 -9.38
CA LEU A 95 -5.07 -15.27 -10.40
C LEU A 95 -4.97 -16.75 -9.99
N ILE A 96 -4.70 -17.03 -8.71
CA ILE A 96 -4.68 -18.39 -8.15
C ILE A 96 -6.08 -19.01 -8.24
N HIS A 97 -7.14 -18.27 -7.93
CA HIS A 97 -8.52 -18.75 -8.10
C HIS A 97 -8.80 -19.13 -9.56
N ALA A 98 -8.47 -18.25 -10.51
CA ALA A 98 -8.63 -18.53 -11.94
C ALA A 98 -7.90 -19.81 -12.37
N LYS A 99 -6.72 -20.07 -11.80
CA LYS A 99 -5.94 -21.29 -12.06
C LYS A 99 -6.57 -22.55 -11.47
N ILE A 100 -7.00 -22.50 -10.22
CA ILE A 100 -7.63 -23.64 -9.53
C ILE A 100 -8.94 -24.02 -10.20
N LEU A 101 -9.73 -23.03 -10.64
CA LEU A 101 -10.98 -23.23 -11.37
C LEU A 101 -10.77 -23.65 -12.83
N GLY A 102 -9.52 -23.74 -13.31
CA GLY A 102 -9.19 -24.21 -14.65
C GLY A 102 -9.46 -23.19 -15.77
N TYR A 103 -9.65 -21.91 -15.45
CA TYR A 103 -9.93 -20.86 -16.44
C TYR A 103 -8.68 -20.37 -17.18
N VAL A 104 -7.49 -20.64 -16.64
CA VAL A 104 -6.20 -20.24 -17.23
C VAL A 104 -5.23 -21.42 -17.28
N ASP A 105 -4.45 -21.46 -18.35
CA ASP A 105 -3.40 -22.47 -18.51
C ASP A 105 -2.18 -22.18 -17.62
N GLN A 106 -1.26 -23.15 -17.55
CA GLN A 106 -0.04 -23.02 -16.75
C GLN A 106 0.86 -21.87 -17.23
N ALA A 107 0.96 -21.68 -18.55
CA ALA A 107 1.86 -20.69 -19.13
C ALA A 107 1.40 -19.25 -18.83
N MET A 108 0.10 -18.98 -18.89
CA MET A 108 -0.48 -17.70 -18.50
C MET A 108 -0.32 -17.45 -17.01
N PHE A 109 -0.62 -18.46 -16.19
CA PHE A 109 -0.46 -18.36 -14.74
C PHE A 109 0.97 -17.98 -14.35
N GLU A 110 1.97 -18.72 -14.82
CA GLU A 110 3.38 -18.46 -14.49
C GLU A 110 3.85 -17.09 -14.97
N ARG A 111 3.43 -16.67 -16.17
CA ARG A 111 3.77 -15.35 -16.71
C ARG A 111 3.26 -14.22 -15.83
N LEU A 112 1.98 -14.30 -15.43
CA LEU A 112 1.35 -13.30 -14.58
C LEU A 112 1.88 -13.35 -13.14
N TYR A 113 2.07 -14.55 -12.60
CA TYR A 113 2.66 -14.77 -11.27
C TYR A 113 4.03 -14.09 -11.18
N ASN A 114 4.92 -14.37 -12.13
CA ASN A 114 6.27 -13.82 -12.14
C ASN A 114 6.25 -12.30 -12.29
N LEU A 115 5.37 -11.76 -13.13
CA LEU A 115 5.22 -10.31 -13.29
C LEU A 115 4.73 -9.64 -12.00
N ILE A 116 3.75 -10.24 -11.30
CA ILE A 116 3.26 -9.72 -10.01
C ILE A 116 4.39 -9.73 -8.98
N ARG A 117 5.15 -10.82 -8.87
CA ARG A 117 6.28 -10.94 -7.92
C ARG A 117 7.42 -9.96 -8.23
N GLU A 118 7.76 -9.78 -9.50
CA GLU A 118 8.75 -8.79 -9.94
C GLU A 118 8.31 -7.36 -9.59
N THR A 119 7.03 -7.05 -9.80
CA THR A 119 6.44 -5.75 -9.43
C THR A 119 6.50 -5.53 -7.92
N GLU A 120 6.16 -6.54 -7.13
CA GLU A 120 6.22 -6.51 -5.67
C GLU A 120 7.66 -6.26 -5.16
N GLN A 121 8.64 -6.99 -5.70
CA GLN A 121 10.05 -6.79 -5.35
C GLN A 121 10.52 -5.37 -5.69
N THR A 122 10.17 -4.89 -6.89
CA THR A 122 10.54 -3.53 -7.34
C THR A 122 9.89 -2.46 -6.46
N LEU A 123 8.61 -2.64 -6.08
CA LEU A 123 7.91 -1.75 -5.18
C LEU A 123 8.54 -1.74 -3.78
N ASN A 124 8.88 -2.90 -3.22
CA ASN A 124 9.55 -3.00 -1.93
C ASN A 124 10.94 -2.31 -1.93
N GLY A 125 11.68 -2.45 -3.03
CA GLY A 125 12.94 -1.74 -3.25
C GLY A 125 12.74 -0.22 -3.23
N TYR A 126 11.71 0.26 -3.93
CA TYR A 126 11.36 1.68 -3.95
C TYR A 126 10.91 2.21 -2.57
N MET A 127 10.08 1.47 -1.84
CA MET A 127 9.68 1.81 -0.47
C MET A 127 10.90 1.93 0.44
N THR A 128 11.85 1.00 0.34
CA THR A 128 13.10 1.03 1.10
C THR A 128 13.94 2.28 0.76
N TYR A 129 14.02 2.64 -0.53
CA TYR A 129 14.68 3.85 -0.98
C TYR A 129 14.03 5.11 -0.39
N VAL A 130 12.70 5.24 -0.49
CA VAL A 130 11.95 6.38 0.06
C VAL A 130 12.17 6.54 1.56
N LYS A 131 12.14 5.42 2.32
CA LYS A 131 12.41 5.43 3.75
C LYS A 131 13.82 5.95 4.05
N ARG A 132 14.85 5.42 3.37
CA ARG A 132 16.25 5.81 3.59
C ARG A 132 16.54 7.27 3.29
N GLN A 133 15.97 7.81 2.20
CA GLN A 133 16.18 9.21 1.81
C GLN A 133 15.63 10.21 2.84
N ARG A 134 14.69 9.79 3.70
CA ARG A 134 13.98 10.67 4.63
C ARG A 134 14.32 10.42 6.09
N THR A 135 14.72 9.20 6.48
CA THR A 135 15.29 8.93 7.81
C THR A 135 16.62 9.67 8.04
N GLY A 136 17.39 9.98 6.98
CA GLY A 136 18.61 10.81 7.07
C GLY A 136 18.36 12.33 7.03
N ALA A 137 17.14 12.76 6.69
CA ALA A 137 16.75 14.16 6.59
C ALA A 137 15.83 14.51 7.77
N GLN A 138 16.43 14.58 8.96
CA GLN A 138 15.87 15.16 10.19
C GLN A 138 14.41 14.75 10.50
N GLU A 139 14.24 13.56 11.08
CA GLU A 139 12.99 13.24 11.79
C GLU A 139 12.88 14.17 13.01
N TYR A 140 11.93 15.11 12.95
CA TYR A 140 11.50 15.86 14.12
C TYR A 140 10.75 14.89 15.04
N GLY A 141 11.47 14.32 16.02
CA GLY A 141 10.89 13.29 16.89
C GLY A 141 11.81 12.72 17.98
N ASP A 142 13.12 12.96 17.93
CA ASP A 142 14.05 12.41 18.93
C ASP A 142 14.10 13.19 20.27
N LYS A 143 13.16 14.12 20.48
CA LYS A 143 12.90 14.73 21.79
C LYS A 143 11.57 14.22 22.30
N ALA A 144 11.60 13.14 23.07
CA ALA A 144 10.51 12.85 24.00
C ALA A 144 10.44 14.02 24.98
N VAL A 145 9.45 14.90 24.82
CA VAL A 145 9.06 15.84 25.87
C VAL A 145 8.38 14.99 26.93
N ARG A 146 9.12 14.66 27.99
CA ARG A 146 8.51 14.21 29.24
C ARG A 146 8.03 15.47 29.95
N GLU A 147 6.75 15.54 30.25
CA GLU A 147 6.27 16.46 31.27
C GLU A 147 6.77 15.94 32.61
N ASP A 148 7.38 16.81 33.43
CA ASP A 148 7.78 16.45 34.78
C ASP A 148 6.53 16.07 35.57
N SER A 149 6.57 14.90 36.22
CA SER A 149 5.50 14.41 37.06
C SER A 149 5.18 15.46 38.14
N VAL A 150 3.97 16.01 38.12
CA VAL A 150 3.52 16.93 39.15
C VAL A 150 3.35 16.14 40.45
N GLU A 151 4.12 16.49 41.47
CA GLU A 151 4.05 15.88 42.80
C GLU A 151 2.80 16.45 43.50
N TYR A 152 1.74 15.62 43.61
CA TYR A 152 0.56 15.99 44.36
C TYR A 152 0.87 15.86 45.85
N LEU A 153 1.15 16.98 46.52
CA LEU A 153 1.10 17.03 47.98
C LEU A 153 -0.37 17.02 48.40
N ALA A 154 -0.86 15.85 48.81
CA ALA A 154 -2.09 15.78 49.59
C ALA A 154 -1.83 16.50 50.92
N SER A 155 -2.50 17.62 51.14
CA SER A 155 -2.58 18.21 52.48
C SER A 155 -3.51 17.34 53.33
N ASP A 156 -2.93 16.55 54.21
CA ASP A 156 -3.66 15.93 55.31
C ASP A 156 -3.99 17.02 56.33
N GLU A 157 -5.20 17.59 56.28
CA GLU A 157 -5.90 18.47 57.24
C GLU A 157 -7.09 19.06 56.44
N ASP A 158 -8.39 18.95 56.73
CA ASP A 158 -9.26 18.59 57.85
C ASP A 158 -10.62 18.19 57.21
N GLU A 159 -11.62 17.52 57.79
CA GLU A 159 -12.20 17.60 59.13
C GLU A 159 -13.19 16.41 59.25
N LYS A 160 -13.14 15.62 60.32
CA LYS A 160 -14.16 14.60 60.61
C LYS A 160 -15.42 15.28 61.14
N PRO A 161 -16.64 14.97 60.65
CA PRO A 161 -17.86 15.47 61.29
C PRO A 161 -18.08 14.76 62.64
N GLU A 162 -18.20 15.55 63.71
CA GLU A 162 -18.60 15.08 65.05
C GLU A 162 -20.09 14.67 65.11
N PRO A 163 -20.48 13.75 66.02
CA PRO A 163 -21.82 13.23 66.10
C PRO A 163 -22.75 14.16 66.89
N GLY A 164 -23.68 14.82 66.20
CA GLY A 164 -24.78 15.56 66.82
C GLY A 164 -25.97 14.63 67.12
N ASN A 165 -26.17 14.34 68.40
CA ASN A 165 -27.37 13.75 68.95
C ASN A 165 -28.28 14.89 69.41
N GLU A 166 -29.57 14.94 69.01
CA GLU A 166 -30.66 15.26 69.93
C GLU A 166 -32.05 15.07 69.31
N SER A 167 -32.88 14.44 70.13
CA SER A 167 -34.28 14.10 69.98
C SER A 167 -35.18 15.33 70.01
N GLN A 168 -36.27 15.30 69.23
CA GLN A 168 -37.65 15.58 69.68
C GLN A 168 -38.63 14.76 68.85
#